data_AF-A0A9D5CAC8-F1
#
_entry.id   AF-A0A9D5CAC8-F1
#
_cell.length_a   1.000
_cell.length_b   1.000
_cell.length_c   1.000
_cell.angle_alpha   90.00
_cell.angle_beta   90.00
_cell.angle_gamma   90.00
#
_symmetry.space_group_name_H-M   'P 1'
#
loop_
_entity.id
_entity.type
_entity.pdbx_description
1 polymer ?
#
loop_
_entity_poly.entity_id
_entity_poly.type
_entity_poly.pdbx_seq_one_letter_code
_entity_poly.pdbx_strand_id
1 'polypeptide(L)' 'MAISPLRFFSTAASAHPPISATLFPGDGIGPEIAESVKQEFNAAQVTIEWEEHFI' A
#
# COMPACT_ATOMS: atom_id res chain seq x y z
N MET A 1 19.22 -47.15 -4.21
CA MET A 1 18.05 -46.37 -4.66
C MET A 1 17.94 -45.15 -3.75
N ALA A 2 18.56 -44.03 -4.11
CA ALA A 2 18.62 -42.84 -3.25
C ALA A 2 17.49 -41.88 -3.64
N ILE A 3 16.57 -41.66 -2.71
CA ILE A 3 15.46 -40.71 -2.83
C ILE A 3 16.05 -39.29 -2.75
N SER A 4 15.98 -38.55 -3.85
CA SER A 4 16.44 -37.16 -3.90
C SER A 4 15.46 -36.27 -3.13
N PRO A 5 15.93 -35.30 -2.30
CA PRO A 5 15.04 -34.43 -1.58
C PRO A 5 14.34 -33.46 -2.54
N LEU A 6 13.01 -33.41 -2.46
CA LEU A 6 12.20 -32.44 -3.20
C LEU A 6 12.49 -31.05 -2.63
N ARG A 7 13.06 -30.16 -3.45
CA ARG A 7 13.32 -28.77 -3.06
C ARG A 7 12.01 -28.02 -3.17
N PHE A 8 11.41 -27.63 -2.05
CA PHE A 8 10.24 -26.76 -2.03
C PHE A 8 10.69 -25.31 -2.20
N PHE A 9 10.35 -24.69 -3.33
CA PHE A 9 10.50 -23.25 -3.49
C PHE A 9 9.38 -22.56 -2.70
N SER A 10 9.70 -21.98 -1.54
CA SER A 10 8.80 -21.06 -0.86
C SER A 10 8.72 -19.77 -1.66
N THR A 11 7.57 -19.51 -2.28
CA THR A 11 7.20 -18.20 -2.82
C THR A 11 6.81 -17.28 -1.65
N ALA A 12 7.78 -16.91 -0.82
CA ALA A 12 7.56 -15.77 0.07
C ALA A 12 7.46 -14.54 -0.84
N ALA A 13 6.24 -14.18 -1.24
CA ALA A 13 5.98 -12.89 -1.84
C ALA A 13 6.64 -11.86 -0.92
N SER A 14 7.59 -11.09 -1.44
CA SER A 14 8.25 -10.03 -0.68
C SER A 14 7.15 -9.04 -0.30
N ALA A 15 6.59 -9.22 0.90
CA ALA A 15 5.62 -8.30 1.46
C ALA A 15 6.40 -7.01 1.71
N HIS A 16 6.33 -6.09 0.75
CA HIS A 16 6.88 -4.76 0.96
C HIS A 16 6.10 -4.14 2.10
N PRO A 17 6.77 -3.54 3.11
CA PRO A 17 6.06 -2.85 4.16
C PRO A 17 5.19 -1.74 3.55
N PRO A 18 4.02 -1.46 4.14
CA PRO A 18 3.18 -0.34 3.71
C PRO A 18 3.99 0.96 3.68
N ILE A 19 3.74 1.80 2.68
CA ILE A 19 4.38 3.11 2.57
C ILE A 19 3.58 4.10 3.42
N SER A 20 4.22 4.74 4.39
CA SER A 20 3.57 5.79 5.19
C SER A 20 3.69 7.14 4.48
N ALA A 21 2.56 7.85 4.33
CA ALA A 21 2.49 9.16 3.68
C ALA A 21 1.59 10.11 4.47
N THR A 22 2.04 11.36 4.66
CA THR A 22 1.22 12.41 5.29
C THR A 22 0.36 13.11 4.25
N LEU A 23 -0.95 13.13 4.46
CA LEU A 23 -1.94 13.74 3.58
C LEU A 23 -2.49 15.02 4.24
N PHE A 24 -2.33 16.15 3.55
CA PHE A 24 -2.93 17.42 3.94
C PHE A 24 -4.15 17.66 3.05
N PRO A 25 -5.39 17.50 3.56
CA PRO A 25 -6.58 17.67 2.73
C PRO A 25 -6.75 19.11 2.25
N GLY A 26 -6.25 20.12 2.96
CA GLY A 26 -6.39 21.53 2.56
C GLY A 26 -7.81 22.06 2.76
N ASP A 27 -8.13 23.19 2.10
CA ASP A 27 -9.41 23.91 2.21
C ASP A 27 -10.15 23.97 0.85
N GLY A 28 -11.40 24.45 0.82
CA GLY A 28 -12.23 24.46 -0.37
C GLY A 28 -12.55 23.04 -0.83
N ILE A 29 -12.18 22.69 -2.07
CA ILE A 29 -12.37 21.36 -2.65
C ILE A 29 -11.32 20.32 -2.20
N GLY A 30 -10.34 20.75 -1.41
CA GLY A 30 -9.23 19.92 -0.96
C GLY A 30 -9.65 18.57 -0.34
N PRO A 31 -10.67 18.52 0.56
CA PRO A 31 -11.16 17.27 1.13
C PRO A 31 -11.66 16.27 0.07
N GLU A 32 -12.41 16.72 -0.94
CA GLU A 32 -12.91 15.85 -2.02
C GLU A 32 -11.78 15.28 -2.90
N ILE A 33 -10.74 16.09 -3.17
CA ILE A 33 -9.58 15.64 -3.94
C ILE A 33 -8.73 14.65 -3.14
N ALA A 34 -8.54 14.90 -1.84
CA ALA A 34 -7.82 14.00 -0.94
C ALA A 34 -8.47 12.62 -0.86
N GLU A 35 -9.81 12.56 -0.83
CA GLU A 35 -10.54 11.29 -0.90
C GLU A 35 -10.36 10.58 -2.24
N SER A 36 -10.47 11.32 -3.36
CA SER A 36 -10.32 10.77 -4.71
C SER A 36 -8.94 10.12 -4.93
N VAL A 37 -7.88 10.75 -4.42
CA VAL A 37 -6.50 10.21 -4.49
C VAL A 37 -6.39 8.90 -3.69
N LYS A 38 -6.93 8.85 -2.46
CA LYS A 38 -6.93 7.62 -1.66
C LYS A 38 -7.61 6.46 -2.39
N GLN A 39 -8.71 6.73 -3.11
CA GLN A 39 -9.42 5.74 -3.91
C GLN A 39 -8.59 5.25 -5.11
N GLU A 40 -7.90 6.13 -5.82
CA GLU A 40 -7.04 5.76 -6.95
C GLU A 40 -5.91 4.81 -6.51
N PHE A 41 -5.22 5.15 -5.42
CA PHE A 41 -4.14 4.31 -4.89
C PHE A 41 -4.64 2.96 -4.38
N ASN A 42 -5.84 2.92 -3.78
CA ASN A 42 -6.48 1.68 -3.39
C ASN A 42 -6.83 0.80 -4.61
N ALA A 43 -7.37 1.41 -5.68
CA ALA A 43 -7.68 0.72 -6.93
C ALA A 43 -6.42 0.18 -7.62
N ALA A 44 -5.31 0.90 -7.52
CA ALA A 44 -3.98 0.47 -7.97
C ALA A 44 -3.33 -0.60 -7.08
N GLN A 45 -4.02 -1.06 -6.02
CA GLN A 45 -3.53 -2.04 -5.04
C GLN A 45 -2.22 -1.63 -4.36
N VAL A 46 -2.01 -0.31 -4.22
CA VAL A 46 -0.84 0.24 -3.53
C VAL A 46 -1.16 0.35 -2.05
N THR A 47 -0.40 -0.36 -1.23
CA THR A 47 -0.57 -0.31 0.23
C THR A 47 0.08 0.95 0.79
N ILE A 48 -0.73 1.98 1.04
CA ILE A 48 -0.31 3.26 1.64
C ILE A 48 -1.02 3.44 2.98
N GLU A 49 -0.25 3.79 4.01
CA GLU A 49 -0.77 4.27 5.29
C GLU A 49 -0.83 5.79 5.27
N TRP A 50 -2.04 6.33 5.38
CA TRP A 50 -2.29 7.77 5.31
C TRP A 50 -2.32 8.39 6.70
N GLU A 51 -1.46 9.36 6.95
CA GLU A 51 -1.51 10.22 8.14
C GLU A 51 -2.14 11.56 7.76
N GLU A 52 -3.42 11.75 8.11
CA GLU A 52 -4.14 12.99 7.79
C GLU A 52 -3.75 14.11 8.76
N HIS A 53 -3.26 15.23 8.22
CA HIS A 53 -2.87 16.41 9.00
C HIS A 53 -3.67 17.63 8.58
N PHE A 54 -4.37 18.22 9.56
CA PHE A 54 -5.17 19.44 9.38
C PHE A 54 -4.36 20.64 9.91
N ILE A 55 -4.17 21.66 9.06
CA ILE A 55 -3.50 22.92 9.41
C ILE A 55 -4.50 24.04 9.66
#